data_AF-A0A8J3MUF2-F1
#
_entry.id   AF-A0A8J3MUF2-F1
#
_cell.length_a   1.000
_cell.length_b   1.000
_cell.length_c   1.000
_cell.angle_alpha   90.00
_cell.angle_beta   90.00
_cell.angle_gamma   90.00
#
_symmetry.space_group_name_H-M   'P 1'
#
loop_
_entity.id
_entity.type
_entity.pdbx_description
1 polymer ?
#
loop_
_entity_poly.entity_id
_entity_poly.type
_entity_poly.pdbx_seq_one_letter_code
_entity_poly.pdbx_strand_id
1 'polypeptide(L)'
;MKSKAMRGTFNTSLQWGRWSGYAACAWALLFAAAHVYWACGGNIGLAPETSQEASVQFSANPWLYVVGWGLNIALFVIEALFPLTLVWSGKSQWVALIAGYVGMILFAMDSLLFAHEISGCLLALGVCALGIIVGLLRPRNQSVSRWMVLFATWAFGIGMSLYGCGYCSIPLWHLFGASSFLQAPYALLYGSIWLTGGILFQVSAWLGGLE
;
A
#
# COMPACT_ATOMS: atom_id res chain seq x y z
N MET A 1 -1.12 -21.30 39.76
CA MET A 1 -1.38 -21.88 38.43
C MET A 1 -1.80 -20.89 37.33
N LYS A 2 -2.45 -19.74 37.62
CA LYS A 2 -2.85 -18.74 36.59
C LYS A 2 -1.70 -18.11 35.77
N SER A 3 -0.47 -18.09 36.31
CA SER A 3 0.71 -17.49 35.69
C SER A 3 1.24 -18.22 34.43
N LYS A 4 1.00 -19.53 34.30
CA LYS A 4 1.53 -20.31 33.15
C LYS A 4 0.60 -20.22 31.93
N ALA A 5 -0.71 -20.19 32.15
CA ALA A 5 -1.71 -20.04 31.09
C ALA A 5 -1.64 -18.67 30.40
N MET A 6 -1.51 -17.57 31.16
CA MET A 6 -1.37 -16.21 30.59
C MET A 6 -0.07 -16.03 29.79
N ARG A 7 1.00 -16.76 30.13
CA ARG A 7 2.26 -16.73 29.36
C ARG A 7 2.15 -17.41 28.00
N GLY A 8 1.32 -18.45 27.88
CA GLY A 8 1.12 -19.16 26.62
C GLY A 8 0.41 -18.32 25.57
N THR A 9 -0.65 -17.62 25.96
CA THR A 9 -1.48 -16.78 25.06
C THR A 9 -0.75 -15.54 24.58
N PHE A 10 0.12 -14.95 25.40
CA PHE A 10 0.90 -13.77 25.00
C PHE A 10 1.97 -14.09 23.95
N ASN A 11 2.56 -15.29 24.01
CA ASN A 11 3.61 -15.68 23.07
C ASN A 11 3.04 -15.97 21.67
N THR A 12 1.81 -16.49 21.58
CA THR A 12 1.16 -16.76 20.30
C THR A 12 0.74 -15.47 19.61
N SER A 13 0.15 -14.49 20.30
CA SER A 13 -0.23 -13.20 19.69
C SER A 13 0.97 -12.46 19.12
N LEU A 14 2.09 -12.46 19.85
CA LEU A 14 3.35 -11.86 19.40
C LEU A 14 3.87 -12.55 18.13
N GLN A 15 3.83 -13.87 18.08
CA GLN A 15 4.26 -14.63 16.91
C GLN A 15 3.36 -14.34 15.69
N TRP A 16 2.05 -14.28 15.87
CA TRP A 16 1.10 -13.93 14.81
C TRP A 16 1.32 -12.51 14.27
N GLY A 17 1.57 -11.54 15.14
CA GLY A 17 1.86 -10.15 14.72
C GLY A 17 3.12 -10.04 13.86
N ARG A 18 4.14 -10.85 14.15
CA ARG A 18 5.36 -10.91 13.31
C ARG A 18 5.08 -11.51 11.93
N TRP A 19 4.36 -12.62 11.89
CA TRP A 19 4.03 -13.28 10.62
C TRP A 19 3.12 -12.45 9.74
N SER A 20 2.13 -11.76 10.32
CA SER A 20 1.28 -10.85 9.53
C SER A 20 2.09 -9.70 8.94
N GLY A 21 2.96 -9.07 9.73
CA GLY A 21 3.85 -8.01 9.24
C GLY A 21 4.76 -8.48 8.09
N TYR A 22 5.33 -9.68 8.19
CA TYR A 22 6.12 -10.28 7.11
C TYR A 22 5.27 -10.63 5.88
N ALA A 23 4.05 -11.14 6.06
CA ALA A 23 3.14 -11.44 4.96
C ALA A 23 2.72 -10.17 4.20
N ALA A 24 2.38 -9.10 4.93
CA ALA A 24 2.04 -7.80 4.35
C ALA A 24 3.23 -7.17 3.60
N CYS A 25 4.44 -7.25 4.17
CA CYS A 25 5.67 -6.81 3.51
C CYS A 25 5.96 -7.61 2.23
N ALA A 26 5.92 -8.95 2.32
CA ALA A 26 6.13 -9.82 1.18
C ALA A 26 5.10 -9.55 0.07
N TRP A 27 3.85 -9.28 0.44
CA TRP A 27 2.80 -8.92 -0.51
C TRP A 27 3.10 -7.61 -1.26
N ALA A 28 3.45 -6.55 -0.54
CA ALA A 28 3.81 -5.27 -1.14
C ALA A 28 5.05 -5.38 -2.05
N LEU A 29 6.04 -6.20 -1.67
CA LEU A 29 7.21 -6.47 -2.51
C LEU A 29 6.87 -7.27 -3.77
N LEU A 30 5.98 -8.26 -3.69
CA LEU A 30 5.48 -8.98 -4.86
C LEU A 30 4.74 -8.03 -5.81
N PHE A 31 3.98 -7.09 -5.26
CA PHE A 31 3.28 -6.08 -6.05
C PHE A 31 4.24 -5.10 -6.72
N ALA A 32 5.28 -4.65 -6.02
CA ALA A 32 6.37 -3.86 -6.59
C ALA A 32 7.09 -4.63 -7.72
N ALA A 33 7.35 -5.92 -7.55
CA ALA A 33 7.94 -6.76 -8.58
C ALA A 33 7.04 -6.90 -9.82
N ALA A 34 5.72 -6.98 -9.64
CA ALA A 34 4.77 -6.94 -10.76
C ALA A 34 4.85 -5.61 -11.53
N HIS A 35 5.03 -4.48 -10.83
CA HIS A 35 5.21 -3.18 -11.48
C HIS A 35 6.53 -3.10 -12.26
N VAL A 36 7.62 -3.68 -11.75
CA VAL A 36 8.87 -3.81 -12.51
C VAL A 36 8.63 -4.61 -13.78
N TYR A 37 7.94 -5.74 -13.69
CA TYR A 37 7.60 -6.56 -14.86
C TYR A 37 6.79 -5.78 -15.90
N TRP A 38 5.78 -5.02 -15.48
CA TRP A 38 4.98 -4.18 -16.39
C TRP A 38 5.77 -3.01 -16.98
N ALA A 39 6.64 -2.37 -16.20
CA ALA A 39 7.56 -1.33 -16.67
C ALA A 39 8.53 -1.86 -17.75
N CYS A 40 8.85 -3.14 -17.71
CA CYS A 40 9.68 -3.82 -18.72
C CYS A 40 8.87 -4.32 -19.94
N GLY A 41 7.62 -3.90 -20.10
CA GLY A 41 6.77 -4.30 -21.24
C GLY A 41 6.00 -5.60 -21.03
N GLY A 42 6.01 -6.15 -19.81
CA GLY A 42 5.15 -7.26 -19.45
C GLY A 42 3.68 -6.88 -19.52
N ASN A 43 2.83 -7.75 -20.06
CA ASN A 43 1.39 -7.48 -20.25
C ASN A 43 0.48 -8.46 -19.49
N ILE A 44 1.06 -9.42 -18.76
CA ILE A 44 0.28 -10.39 -17.99
C ILE A 44 -0.55 -9.63 -16.97
N GLY A 45 -1.85 -9.91 -17.02
CA GLY A 45 -2.81 -9.28 -16.15
C GLY A 45 -3.24 -7.90 -16.61
N LEU A 46 -2.56 -7.17 -17.51
CA LEU A 46 -2.97 -5.83 -17.93
C LEU A 46 -4.13 -5.84 -18.94
N ALA A 47 -4.98 -4.81 -18.91
CA ALA A 47 -5.91 -4.54 -20.00
C ALA A 47 -5.12 -4.17 -21.27
N PRO A 48 -5.58 -4.56 -22.49
CA PRO A 48 -4.85 -4.26 -23.72
C PRO A 48 -4.53 -2.77 -23.90
N GLU A 49 -5.50 -1.91 -23.55
CA GLU A 49 -5.40 -0.45 -23.60
C GLU A 49 -4.24 0.07 -22.74
N THR A 50 -4.10 -0.44 -21.50
CA THR A 50 -3.02 -0.04 -20.58
C THR A 50 -1.63 -0.41 -21.13
N SER A 51 -1.50 -1.57 -21.77
CA SER A 51 -0.22 -1.98 -22.37
C SER A 51 0.16 -1.12 -23.58
N GLN A 52 -0.84 -0.70 -24.36
CA GLN A 52 -0.64 0.20 -25.50
C GLN A 52 -0.26 1.61 -25.03
N GLU A 53 -0.94 2.13 -24.01
CA GLU A 53 -0.63 3.42 -23.39
C GLU A 53 0.81 3.47 -22.88
N ALA A 54 1.26 2.43 -22.18
CA ALA A 54 2.64 2.34 -21.70
C ALA A 54 3.67 2.41 -22.85
N SER A 55 3.41 1.71 -23.96
CA SER A 55 4.29 1.77 -25.14
C SER A 55 4.31 3.15 -25.80
N VAL A 56 3.16 3.83 -25.85
CA VAL A 56 3.05 5.19 -26.38
C VAL A 56 3.81 6.18 -25.50
N GLN A 57 3.65 6.09 -24.18
CA GLN A 57 4.37 6.93 -23.21
C GLN A 57 5.88 6.75 -23.31
N PHE A 58 6.36 5.50 -23.37
CA PHE A 58 7.78 5.21 -23.51
C PHE A 58 8.35 5.78 -24.82
N SER A 59 7.62 5.64 -25.93
CA SER A 59 8.05 6.16 -27.24
C SER A 59 8.07 7.69 -27.29
N ALA A 60 7.14 8.34 -26.59
CA ALA A 60 7.06 9.81 -26.54
C ALA A 60 8.16 10.42 -25.66
N ASN A 61 8.44 9.85 -24.48
CA ASN A 61 9.48 10.32 -23.58
C ASN A 61 10.00 9.19 -22.67
N PRO A 62 11.08 8.48 -23.08
CA PRO A 62 11.61 7.34 -22.32
C PRO A 62 12.07 7.69 -20.90
N TRP A 63 12.61 8.90 -20.71
CA TRP A 63 13.10 9.33 -19.41
C TRP A 63 11.96 9.53 -18.42
N LEU A 64 10.91 10.25 -18.86
CA LEU A 64 9.75 10.48 -18.01
C LEU A 64 9.03 9.16 -17.68
N TYR A 65 8.93 8.25 -18.64
CA TYR A 65 8.42 6.90 -18.41
C TYR A 65 9.20 6.17 -17.31
N VAL A 66 10.54 6.12 -17.40
CA VAL A 66 11.38 5.44 -16.42
C VAL A 66 11.26 6.08 -15.03
N VAL A 67 11.21 7.41 -14.96
CA VAL A 67 11.04 8.13 -13.70
C VAL A 67 9.67 7.84 -13.08
N GLY A 68 8.58 7.93 -13.85
CA GLY A 68 7.23 7.69 -13.34
C GLY A 68 7.02 6.25 -12.85
N TRP A 69 7.49 5.25 -13.59
CA TRP A 69 7.48 3.86 -13.14
C TRP A 69 8.38 3.64 -11.92
N GLY A 70 9.57 4.23 -11.93
CA GLY A 70 10.51 4.15 -10.81
C GLY A 70 9.93 4.72 -9.51
N LEU A 71 9.24 5.86 -9.58
CA LEU A 71 8.55 6.45 -8.44
C LEU A 71 7.41 5.57 -7.93
N ASN A 72 6.58 5.02 -8.83
CA ASN A 72 5.52 4.07 -8.45
C ASN A 72 6.07 2.83 -7.75
N ILE A 73 7.12 2.21 -8.31
CA ILE A 73 7.76 1.04 -7.71
C ILE A 73 8.34 1.40 -6.33
N ALA A 74 9.00 2.55 -6.20
CA ALA A 74 9.56 3.02 -4.94
C ALA A 74 8.48 3.23 -3.87
N LEU A 75 7.31 3.75 -4.24
CA LEU A 75 6.18 3.92 -3.32
C LEU A 75 5.73 2.58 -2.72
N PHE A 76 5.56 1.54 -3.54
CA PHE A 76 5.17 0.21 -3.04
C PHE A 76 6.25 -0.43 -2.16
N VAL A 77 7.53 -0.23 -2.48
CA VAL A 77 8.64 -0.70 -1.63
C VAL A 77 8.63 0.03 -0.28
N ILE A 78 8.39 1.34 -0.27
CA ILE A 78 8.28 2.12 0.97
C ILE A 78 7.05 1.69 1.76
N GLU A 79 5.93 1.44 1.11
CA GLU A 79 4.70 0.96 1.73
C GLU A 79 4.93 -0.38 2.46
N ALA A 80 5.71 -1.29 1.87
CA ALA A 80 6.10 -2.56 2.48
C ALA A 80 6.83 -2.40 3.83
N LEU A 81 7.50 -1.25 4.04
CA LEU A 81 8.25 -0.99 5.28
C LEU A 81 7.34 -0.68 6.47
N PHE A 82 6.11 -0.21 6.28
CA PHE A 82 5.22 0.11 7.40
C PHE A 82 4.86 -1.13 8.24
N PRO A 83 4.24 -2.19 7.68
CA PRO A 83 3.94 -3.38 8.45
C PRO A 83 5.21 -4.07 8.98
N LEU A 84 6.32 -4.00 8.23
CA LEU A 84 7.60 -4.56 8.65
C LEU A 84 8.20 -3.84 9.87
N THR A 85 8.07 -2.52 9.94
CA THR A 85 8.58 -1.73 11.08
C THR A 85 7.67 -1.74 12.30
N LEU A 86 6.44 -2.26 12.20
CA LEU A 86 5.69 -2.68 13.37
C LEU A 86 6.36 -3.88 14.06
N VAL A 87 6.96 -4.78 13.27
CA VAL A 87 7.72 -5.93 13.78
C VAL A 87 9.09 -5.51 14.32
N TRP A 88 9.73 -4.54 13.67
CA TRP A 88 11.06 -4.05 14.04
C TRP A 88 10.95 -2.76 14.88
N SER A 89 11.09 -2.88 16.20
CA SER A 89 11.03 -1.74 17.11
C SER A 89 12.27 -0.84 17.04
N GLY A 90 12.12 0.44 17.39
CA GLY A 90 13.23 1.37 17.56
C GLY A 90 13.55 2.22 16.32
N LYS A 91 14.83 2.31 15.95
CA LYS A 91 15.33 3.25 14.92
C LYS A 91 14.77 3.00 13.52
N SER A 92 14.46 1.74 13.19
CA SER A 92 13.85 1.33 11.93
C SER A 92 12.53 2.04 11.63
N GLN A 93 11.71 2.30 12.66
CA GLN A 93 10.42 2.97 12.50
C GLN A 93 10.58 4.41 12.01
N TRP A 94 11.60 5.13 12.49
CA TRP A 94 11.89 6.48 12.01
C TRP A 94 12.36 6.48 10.56
N VAL A 95 13.16 5.49 10.17
CA VAL A 95 13.60 5.34 8.77
C VAL A 95 12.39 5.11 7.86
N ALA A 96 11.49 4.20 8.22
CA ALA A 96 10.27 3.96 7.44
C ALA A 96 9.36 5.18 7.37
N LEU A 97 9.20 5.94 8.46
CA LEU A 97 8.42 7.17 8.43
C LEU A 97 9.04 8.23 7.53
N ILE A 98 10.34 8.49 7.67
CA ILE A 98 11.04 9.47 6.82
C ILE A 98 10.92 9.06 5.35
N ALA A 99 11.17 7.78 5.03
CA ALA A 99 11.00 7.24 3.69
C ALA A 99 9.56 7.41 3.19
N GLY A 100 8.57 7.13 4.05
CA GLY A 100 7.14 7.34 3.79
C GLY A 100 6.81 8.77 3.40
N TYR A 101 7.21 9.75 4.22
CA TYR A 101 6.97 11.17 3.95
C TYR A 101 7.68 11.65 2.69
N VAL A 102 8.94 11.25 2.49
CA VAL A 102 9.68 11.57 1.26
C VAL A 102 8.96 10.99 0.05
N GLY A 103 8.53 9.73 0.12
CA GLY A 103 7.73 9.08 -0.91
C GLY A 103 6.45 9.86 -1.23
N MET A 104 5.67 10.25 -0.22
CA MET A 104 4.45 11.04 -0.43
C MET A 104 4.72 12.41 -1.04
N ILE A 105 5.81 13.09 -0.67
CA ILE A 105 6.20 14.36 -1.29
C ILE A 105 6.56 14.15 -2.76
N LEU A 106 7.35 13.11 -3.07
CA LEU A 106 7.71 12.78 -4.44
C LEU A 106 6.47 12.41 -5.27
N PHE A 107 5.53 11.67 -4.70
CA PHE A 107 4.24 11.36 -5.33
C PHE A 107 3.40 12.62 -5.59
N ALA A 108 3.37 13.57 -4.66
CA ALA A 108 2.69 14.84 -4.84
C ALA A 108 3.30 15.66 -5.99
N MET A 109 4.64 15.69 -6.04
CA MET A 109 5.39 16.35 -7.12
C MET A 109 5.13 15.68 -8.46
N ASP A 110 5.14 14.35 -8.52
CA ASP A 110 4.87 13.58 -9.72
C ASP A 110 3.44 13.83 -10.24
N SER A 111 2.47 13.74 -9.34
CA SER A 111 1.06 14.01 -9.65
C SER A 111 0.87 15.42 -10.23
N LEU A 112 1.54 16.43 -9.66
CA LEU A 112 1.39 17.82 -10.09
C LEU A 112 2.16 18.14 -11.38
N LEU A 113 3.42 17.70 -11.46
CA LEU A 113 4.35 18.11 -12.51
C LEU A 113 4.21 17.28 -13.78
N PHE A 114 3.87 15.99 -13.65
CA PHE A 114 3.89 15.05 -14.77
C PHE A 114 2.49 14.53 -15.11
N ALA A 115 1.71 14.12 -14.11
CA ALA A 115 0.36 13.63 -14.36
C ALA A 115 -0.67 14.78 -14.53
N HIS A 116 -0.33 15.98 -14.07
CA HIS A 116 -1.26 17.12 -13.97
C HIS A 116 -2.55 16.79 -13.19
N GLU A 117 -2.45 15.86 -12.24
CA GLU A 117 -3.54 15.39 -11.39
C GLU A 117 -3.51 16.10 -10.03
N ILE A 118 -4.33 17.16 -9.91
CA ILE A 118 -4.45 17.92 -8.65
C ILE A 118 -4.95 17.02 -7.51
N SER A 119 -5.82 16.05 -7.80
CA SER A 119 -6.34 15.09 -6.82
C SER A 119 -5.24 14.27 -6.16
N GLY A 120 -4.28 13.73 -6.92
CA GLY A 120 -3.15 12.97 -6.39
C GLY A 120 -2.27 13.81 -5.48
N CYS A 121 -1.98 15.05 -5.88
CA CYS A 121 -1.23 16.01 -5.06
C CYS A 121 -1.95 16.35 -3.75
N LEU A 122 -3.25 16.67 -3.82
CA LEU A 122 -4.05 16.98 -2.63
C LEU A 122 -4.16 15.78 -1.69
N LEU A 123 -4.32 14.57 -2.22
CA LEU A 123 -4.33 13.34 -1.44
C LEU A 123 -3.00 13.19 -0.69
N ALA A 124 -1.88 13.35 -1.38
CA ALA A 124 -0.55 13.19 -0.80
C ALA A 124 -0.28 14.19 0.33
N LEU A 125 -0.61 15.47 0.09
CA LEU A 125 -0.50 16.53 1.10
C LEU A 125 -1.45 16.28 2.28
N GLY A 126 -2.67 15.81 2.00
CA GLY A 126 -3.66 15.44 3.01
C GLY A 126 -3.15 14.32 3.92
N VAL A 127 -2.56 13.27 3.35
CA VAL A 127 -1.93 12.17 4.11
C VAL A 127 -0.79 12.69 4.99
N CYS A 128 0.09 13.54 4.45
CA CYS A 128 1.17 14.16 5.21
C CYS A 128 0.65 14.98 6.40
N ALA A 129 -0.35 15.83 6.17
CA ALA A 129 -0.97 16.66 7.19
C ALA A 129 -1.67 15.80 8.27
N LEU A 130 -2.39 14.76 7.86
CA LEU A 130 -3.04 13.83 8.77
C LEU A 130 -2.01 13.11 9.66
N GLY A 131 -0.87 12.70 9.10
CA GLY A 131 0.20 12.09 9.88
C GLY A 131 0.77 13.03 10.97
N ILE A 132 0.88 14.33 10.68
CA ILE A 132 1.27 15.34 11.69
C ILE A 132 0.22 15.40 12.81
N ILE A 133 -1.06 15.48 12.45
CA ILE A 133 -2.18 15.52 13.41
C ILE A 133 -2.16 14.26 14.28
N VAL A 134 -2.00 13.07 13.70
CA VAL A 134 -1.91 11.79 14.41
C VAL A 134 -0.71 11.77 15.37
N GLY A 135 0.44 12.28 14.93
CA GLY A 135 1.63 12.40 15.77
C GLY A 135 1.41 13.27 17.00
N LEU A 136 0.59 14.34 16.87
CA LEU A 136 0.24 15.26 17.94
C LEU A 136 -0.85 14.69 18.88
N LEU A 137 -1.83 13.96 18.35
CA LEU A 137 -2.95 13.38 19.11
C LEU A 137 -2.60 12.08 19.83
N ARG A 138 -1.40 11.52 19.61
CA ARG A 138 -1.01 10.25 20.22
C ARG A 138 -1.02 10.31 21.76
N PRO A 139 -1.23 9.17 22.44
CA PRO A 139 -1.00 9.06 23.87
C PRO A 139 0.46 9.41 24.24
N ARG A 140 0.66 10.28 25.25
CA ARG A 140 2.01 10.77 25.64
C ARG A 140 2.96 9.66 26.11
N ASN A 141 2.43 8.51 26.53
CA ASN A 141 3.19 7.35 26.97
C ASN A 141 3.62 6.42 25.82
N GLN A 142 3.24 6.71 24.58
CA GLN A 142 3.59 5.91 23.40
C GLN A 142 4.59 6.64 22.50
N SER A 143 5.45 5.88 21.84
CA SER A 143 6.42 6.45 20.91
C SER A 143 5.72 7.02 19.67
N VAL A 144 6.19 8.19 19.23
CA VAL A 144 5.68 8.87 18.03
C VAL A 144 5.73 7.93 16.84
N SER A 145 6.89 7.29 16.68
CA SER A 145 7.19 6.46 15.52
C SER A 145 6.24 5.28 15.42
N ARG A 146 6.02 4.58 16.53
CA ARG A 146 5.15 3.41 16.56
C ARG A 146 3.70 3.78 16.27
N TRP A 147 3.20 4.86 16.88
CA TRP A 147 1.83 5.31 16.67
C TRP A 147 1.57 5.75 15.22
N MET A 148 2.51 6.50 14.64
CA MET A 148 2.39 6.94 13.25
C MET A 148 2.48 5.77 12.27
N VAL A 149 3.39 4.80 12.48
CA VAL A 149 3.48 3.60 11.65
C VAL A 149 2.19 2.76 11.77
N LEU A 150 1.65 2.61 12.98
CA LEU A 150 0.40 1.89 13.22
C LEU A 150 -0.76 2.53 12.44
N PHE A 151 -0.89 3.86 12.53
CA PHE A 151 -1.92 4.59 11.80
C PHE A 151 -1.73 4.51 10.29
N ALA A 152 -0.50 4.67 9.79
CA ALA A 152 -0.19 4.53 8.38
C ALA A 152 -0.58 3.14 7.87
N THR A 153 -0.22 2.08 8.60
CA THR A 153 -0.57 0.69 8.25
C THR A 153 -2.10 0.50 8.19
N TRP A 154 -2.86 1.08 9.11
CA TRP A 154 -4.32 1.10 9.05
C TRP A 154 -4.86 1.87 7.84
N ALA A 155 -4.35 3.08 7.61
CA ALA A 155 -4.83 3.95 6.54
C ALA A 155 -4.60 3.31 5.15
N PHE A 156 -3.40 2.78 4.91
CA PHE A 156 -3.09 2.02 3.70
C PHE A 156 -3.97 0.77 3.60
N GLY A 157 -4.09 -0.01 4.69
CA GLY A 157 -4.92 -1.20 4.70
C GLY A 157 -6.39 -0.94 4.33
N ILE A 158 -6.99 0.10 4.90
CA ILE A 158 -8.37 0.53 4.57
C ILE A 158 -8.46 1.02 3.14
N GLY A 159 -7.53 1.89 2.71
CA GLY A 159 -7.51 2.44 1.35
C GLY A 159 -7.44 1.34 0.29
N MET A 160 -6.50 0.40 0.45
CA MET A 160 -6.34 -0.76 -0.43
C MET A 160 -7.58 -1.65 -0.44
N SER A 161 -8.21 -1.90 0.72
CA SER A 161 -9.43 -2.72 0.77
C SER A 161 -10.61 -2.03 0.09
N LEU A 162 -10.82 -0.73 0.30
CA LEU A 162 -11.88 0.02 -0.37
C LEU A 162 -11.64 0.05 -1.89
N TYR A 163 -10.39 0.27 -2.30
CA TYR A 163 -10.00 0.25 -3.71
C TYR A 163 -10.25 -1.13 -4.33
N GLY A 164 -9.81 -2.21 -3.67
CA GLY A 164 -10.04 -3.58 -4.10
C GLY A 164 -11.53 -3.95 -4.19
N CYS A 165 -12.34 -3.54 -3.20
CA CYS A 165 -13.79 -3.69 -3.24
C CYS A 165 -14.42 -2.94 -4.41
N GLY A 166 -13.95 -1.72 -4.71
CA GLY A 166 -14.37 -0.96 -5.89
C GLY A 166 -14.18 -1.76 -7.17
N TYR A 167 -12.98 -2.29 -7.39
CA TYR A 167 -12.67 -3.14 -8.54
C TYR A 167 -13.50 -4.42 -8.58
N CYS A 168 -13.66 -5.11 -7.45
CA CYS A 168 -14.51 -6.31 -7.37
C CYS A 168 -15.99 -6.02 -7.64
N SER A 169 -16.44 -4.77 -7.44
CA SER A 169 -17.82 -4.37 -7.74
C SER A 169 -18.06 -4.14 -9.22
N ILE A 170 -17.05 -3.73 -10.01
CA ILE A 170 -17.19 -3.41 -11.44
C ILE A 170 -17.90 -4.54 -12.22
N PRO A 171 -17.50 -5.83 -12.11
CA PRO A 171 -18.22 -6.95 -12.75
C PRO A 171 -19.69 -7.05 -12.37
N LEU A 172 -20.06 -6.74 -11.12
CA LEU A 172 -21.45 -6.80 -10.65
C LEU A 172 -22.31 -5.77 -11.37
N TRP A 173 -21.76 -4.60 -11.69
CA TRP A 173 -22.45 -3.58 -12.50
C TRP A 173 -22.56 -4.01 -13.97
N HIS A 174 -21.55 -4.68 -14.53
CA HIS A 174 -21.58 -5.18 -15.90
C HIS A 174 -22.52 -6.39 -16.10
N LEU A 175 -22.85 -7.14 -15.06
CA LEU A 175 -23.92 -8.15 -15.14
C LEU A 175 -25.28 -7.53 -15.54
N PHE A 176 -25.45 -6.21 -15.38
CA PHE A 176 -26.66 -5.47 -15.75
C PHE A 176 -26.50 -4.60 -17.02
N GLY A 177 -25.32 -4.55 -17.67
CA GLY A 177 -25.04 -3.67 -18.82
C GLY A 177 -24.10 -4.29 -19.85
N ALA A 178 -24.44 -4.18 -21.13
CA ALA A 178 -23.81 -4.86 -22.27
C ALA A 178 -22.39 -4.35 -22.66
N SER A 179 -21.43 -4.35 -21.73
CA SER A 179 -20.01 -4.13 -22.04
C SER A 179 -19.14 -5.33 -21.66
N SER A 180 -18.04 -5.46 -22.40
CA SER A 180 -17.26 -6.67 -22.67
C SER A 180 -16.97 -7.60 -21.48
N PHE A 181 -17.45 -8.84 -21.58
CA PHE A 181 -17.16 -9.99 -20.70
C PHE A 181 -15.68 -10.16 -20.32
N LEU A 182 -14.76 -9.70 -21.18
CA LEU A 182 -13.31 -9.79 -20.96
C LEU A 182 -12.77 -8.83 -19.89
N GLN A 183 -13.48 -7.75 -19.54
CA GLN A 183 -13.03 -6.82 -18.50
C GLN A 183 -13.34 -7.31 -17.08
N ALA A 184 -14.32 -8.21 -16.92
CA ALA A 184 -14.73 -8.71 -15.61
C ALA A 184 -13.64 -9.56 -14.91
N PRO A 185 -12.96 -10.52 -15.57
CA PRO A 185 -11.87 -11.27 -14.95
C PRO A 185 -10.70 -10.37 -14.51
N TYR A 186 -10.39 -9.36 -15.31
CA TYR A 186 -9.35 -8.36 -14.99
C TYR A 186 -9.69 -7.61 -13.70
N ALA A 187 -10.91 -7.05 -13.64
CA ALA A 187 -11.35 -6.28 -12.47
C ALA A 187 -11.39 -7.14 -11.20
N LEU A 188 -11.82 -8.41 -11.30
CA LEU A 188 -11.78 -9.35 -10.17
C LEU A 188 -10.37 -9.67 -9.72
N LEU A 189 -9.45 -9.94 -10.65
CA LEU A 189 -8.05 -10.25 -10.31
C LEU A 189 -7.41 -9.06 -9.60
N TYR A 190 -7.47 -7.86 -10.19
CA TYR A 190 -6.92 -6.66 -9.56
C TYR A 190 -7.59 -6.37 -8.22
N GLY A 191 -8.93 -6.39 -8.19
CA GLY A 191 -9.68 -6.13 -6.97
C GLY A 191 -9.31 -7.09 -5.84
N SER A 192 -9.14 -8.38 -6.14
CA SER A 192 -8.74 -9.39 -5.15
C SER A 192 -7.32 -9.20 -4.63
N ILE A 193 -6.40 -8.76 -5.50
CA ILE A 193 -5.00 -8.47 -5.13
C ILE A 193 -4.95 -7.29 -4.15
N TRP A 194 -5.62 -6.19 -4.48
CA TRP A 194 -5.71 -5.01 -3.62
C TRP A 194 -6.42 -5.32 -2.30
N LEU A 195 -7.53 -6.05 -2.36
CA LEU A 195 -8.29 -6.42 -1.17
C LEU A 195 -7.47 -7.30 -0.22
N THR A 196 -6.75 -8.28 -0.76
CA THR A 196 -5.88 -9.17 0.03
C THR A 196 -4.76 -8.38 0.72
N GLY A 197 -4.10 -7.48 -0.01
CA GLY A 197 -3.10 -6.58 0.57
C GLY A 197 -3.67 -5.72 1.69
N GLY A 198 -4.83 -5.11 1.45
CA GLY A 198 -5.51 -4.29 2.45
C GLY A 198 -5.86 -5.05 3.72
N ILE A 199 -6.35 -6.30 3.60
CA ILE A 199 -6.64 -7.16 4.75
C ILE A 199 -5.36 -7.52 5.50
N LEU A 200 -4.27 -7.88 4.81
CA LEU A 200 -2.99 -8.19 5.45
C LEU A 200 -2.42 -7.01 6.25
N PHE A 201 -2.53 -5.80 5.71
CA PHE A 201 -2.13 -4.57 6.40
C PHE A 201 -2.99 -4.33 7.65
N GLN A 202 -4.32 -4.44 7.54
CA GLN A 202 -5.22 -4.28 8.69
C GLN A 202 -4.97 -5.32 9.78
N VAL A 203 -4.75 -6.59 9.42
CA VAL A 203 -4.39 -7.64 10.39
C VAL A 203 -3.05 -7.35 11.06
N SER A 204 -2.06 -6.87 10.29
CA SER A 204 -0.76 -6.45 10.83
C SER A 204 -0.88 -5.29 11.82
N ALA A 205 -1.68 -4.28 11.48
CA ALA A 205 -1.94 -3.14 12.34
C ALA A 205 -2.71 -3.55 13.61
N TRP A 206 -3.75 -4.38 13.47
CA TRP A 206 -4.51 -4.89 14.61
C TRP A 206 -3.62 -5.62 15.61
N LEU A 207 -2.81 -6.58 15.13
CA LEU A 207 -1.93 -7.36 16.00
C LEU A 207 -0.78 -6.53 16.57
N GLY A 208 -0.19 -5.62 15.77
CA GLY A 208 0.88 -4.72 16.22
C GLY A 208 0.40 -3.65 17.22
N GLY A 209 -0.90 -3.37 17.27
CA GLY A 209 -1.50 -2.45 18.25
C GLY A 209 -1.75 -3.07 19.63
N LEU A 210 -1.70 -4.41 19.76
CA LEU A 210 -1.90 -5.12 21.03
C LEU A 210 -0.64 -5.17 21.91
N GLU A 211 0.53 -4.87 21.36
CA GLU A 211 1.83 -4.87 22.06
C GLU A 211 2.09 -3.57 22.85
#